data_AF-A0A8J5SCC1-F1
#
_entry.id   AF-A0A8J5SCC1-F1
#
_cell.length_a   1.000
_cell.length_b   1.000
_cell.length_c   1.000
_cell.angle_alpha   90.00
_cell.angle_beta   90.00
_cell.angle_gamma   90.00
#
_symmetry.space_group_name_H-M   'P 1'
#
loop_
_entity.id
_entity.type
_entity.pdbx_description
1 polymer ?
#
loop_
_entity_poly.entity_id
_entity_poly.type
_entity_poly.pdbx_seq_one_letter_code
_entity_poly.pdbx_strand_id
1 'polypeptide(L)'
;MCYYGTGCFHRREALCGRMYSPDYKEDWTRAVGRIEDVIELEGMAKSHVTCTYEHNTLWGIEKGVRYGCPLEDVITGLQIQCRGWRSVYYNPARKGFLGMAPTSLGQILVQHKRWTEGFLQISLSKYSPFLLGHGKIKLGLQMGYSVCGFWALNSFPTLYYVTIPSLCFLNGISLFPQTTSPWFVPFAYVMVSEYCRSLAESLQCGDSAVEWWNAQRMWLIRRITSYLLATIDTMRRLSGVSESGFALTMKVSDLQSLERYKKGTMEFGSFSWMFVIIATVALLNLACIVFGMSRALLQDGTGGLETLFLQAVLCALIVAINSPVYEALFLRRDKGSLPASVTQVSICFVLPLCVLSICK
;
A
#
# COMPACT_ATOMS: atom_id res chain seq x y z
N MET A 1 -3.71 -1.70 19.30
CA MET A 1 -3.17 -2.36 18.09
C MET A 1 -4.33 -3.00 17.32
N CYS A 2 -4.38 -2.86 15.99
CA CYS A 2 -5.43 -3.51 15.18
C CYS A 2 -5.00 -4.95 14.83
N TYR A 3 -5.96 -5.85 14.62
CA TYR A 3 -5.71 -7.21 14.14
C TYR A 3 -5.46 -7.16 12.62
N TYR A 4 -4.23 -7.48 12.18
CA TYR A 4 -3.79 -7.47 10.79
C TYR A 4 -3.03 -8.77 10.48
N GLY A 5 -3.75 -9.81 10.11
CA GLY A 5 -3.18 -11.08 9.67
C GLY A 5 -2.72 -11.98 10.81
N THR A 6 -1.56 -12.61 10.64
CA THR A 6 -1.11 -13.71 11.51
C THR A 6 -0.33 -13.22 12.74
N GLY A 7 -0.08 -14.11 13.70
CA GLY A 7 0.70 -13.81 14.90
C GLY A 7 -0.10 -13.14 16.02
N CYS A 8 -1.43 -13.32 16.02
CA CYS A 8 -2.33 -12.81 17.05
C CYS A 8 -2.94 -13.97 17.84
N PHE A 9 -3.15 -13.74 19.14
CA PHE A 9 -3.92 -14.63 20.00
C PHE A 9 -5.20 -13.93 20.42
N HIS A 10 -6.32 -14.63 20.31
CA HIS A 10 -7.62 -14.15 20.76
C HIS A 10 -8.09 -14.99 21.95
N ARG A 11 -8.68 -14.33 22.95
CA ARG A 11 -9.52 -15.03 23.93
C ARG A 11 -10.73 -15.61 23.22
N ARG A 12 -11.11 -16.83 23.57
CA ARG A 12 -12.21 -17.57 22.92
C ARG A 12 -13.51 -16.75 22.98
N GLU A 13 -13.77 -16.11 24.11
CA GLU A 13 -14.95 -15.33 24.43
C GLU A 13 -15.11 -14.12 23.52
N ALA A 14 -13.98 -13.47 23.18
CA ALA A 14 -13.96 -12.35 22.26
C ALA A 14 -14.38 -12.79 20.84
N LEU A 15 -13.93 -13.97 20.40
CA LEU A 15 -14.35 -14.56 19.12
C LEU A 15 -15.80 -15.08 19.17
N CYS A 16 -16.25 -15.62 20.31
CA CYS A 16 -17.62 -16.12 20.48
C CYS A 16 -18.69 -15.02 20.58
N GLY A 17 -18.31 -13.75 20.45
CA GLY A 17 -19.26 -12.66 20.36
C GLY A 17 -19.53 -11.91 21.67
N ARG A 18 -18.87 -12.28 22.77
CA ARG A 18 -19.17 -11.72 24.09
C ARG A 18 -18.75 -10.26 24.20
N MET A 19 -19.58 -9.47 24.90
CA MET A 19 -19.21 -8.14 25.38
C MET A 19 -18.21 -8.28 26.54
N TYR A 20 -17.22 -7.41 26.59
CA TYR A 20 -16.30 -7.33 27.72
C TYR A 20 -17.04 -6.82 28.96
N SER A 21 -16.83 -7.47 30.10
CA SER A 21 -17.29 -7.01 31.42
C SER A 21 -16.07 -6.84 32.34
N PRO A 22 -16.01 -5.80 33.19
CA PRO A 22 -14.94 -5.66 34.19
C PRO A 22 -14.85 -6.86 35.15
N ASP A 23 -15.98 -7.51 35.43
CA ASP A 23 -16.05 -8.69 36.31
C ASP A 23 -15.64 -9.99 35.61
N TYR A 24 -15.22 -9.90 34.34
CA TYR A 24 -14.76 -11.05 33.58
C TYR A 24 -13.52 -11.67 34.22
N LYS A 25 -13.68 -12.91 34.69
CA LYS A 25 -12.57 -13.77 35.11
C LYS A 25 -12.51 -14.97 34.17
N GLU A 26 -11.31 -15.19 33.62
CA GLU A 26 -11.03 -16.38 32.82
C GLU A 26 -11.05 -17.61 33.74
N ASP A 27 -11.86 -18.61 33.39
CA ASP A 27 -11.91 -19.86 34.12
C ASP A 27 -10.81 -20.81 33.61
N TRP A 28 -9.62 -20.66 34.17
CA TRP A 28 -8.47 -21.50 33.85
C TRP A 28 -8.64 -22.96 34.29
N THR A 29 -9.59 -23.26 35.18
CA THR A 29 -9.80 -24.62 35.69
C THR A 29 -10.58 -25.52 34.73
N ARG A 30 -11.32 -24.92 33.79
CA ARG A 30 -12.12 -25.60 32.77
C ARG A 30 -11.32 -26.54 31.86
N ALA A 31 -10.03 -26.26 31.65
CA ALA A 31 -9.14 -27.06 30.81
C ALA A 31 -8.43 -28.21 31.56
N VAL A 32 -8.41 -28.17 32.90
CA VAL A 32 -7.54 -29.04 33.72
C VAL A 32 -8.27 -30.26 34.30
N GLY A 33 -9.60 -30.35 34.15
CA GLY A 33 -10.40 -31.33 34.89
C GLY A 33 -11.28 -32.30 34.09
N ARG A 34 -11.27 -32.27 32.75
CA ARG A 34 -12.17 -33.12 31.94
C ARG A 34 -11.41 -34.26 31.26
N ILE A 35 -11.48 -35.45 31.84
CA ILE A 35 -11.23 -36.70 31.12
C ILE A 35 -12.56 -37.06 30.45
N GLU A 36 -12.86 -36.40 29.33
CA GLU A 36 -13.99 -36.77 28.46
C GLU A 36 -13.55 -37.94 27.56
N ASP A 37 -14.44 -38.89 27.29
CA ASP A 37 -14.15 -40.01 26.39
C ASP A 37 -13.84 -39.46 24.99
N VAL A 38 -12.72 -39.92 24.41
CA VAL A 38 -12.25 -39.50 23.08
C VAL A 38 -13.31 -39.78 22.02
N ILE A 39 -14.09 -40.86 22.16
CA ILE A 39 -15.14 -41.23 21.21
C ILE A 39 -16.29 -40.21 21.24
N GLU A 40 -16.67 -39.74 22.43
CA GLU A 40 -17.71 -38.73 22.60
C GLU A 40 -17.26 -37.36 22.06
N LEU A 41 -16.02 -36.98 22.35
CA LEU A 41 -15.39 -35.77 21.80
C LEU A 41 -15.33 -35.79 20.27
N GLU A 42 -14.95 -36.92 19.68
CA GLU A 42 -14.92 -37.09 18.22
C GLU A 42 -16.34 -36.97 17.63
N GLY A 43 -17.34 -37.58 18.26
CA GLY A 43 -18.74 -37.45 17.86
C GLY A 43 -19.24 -36.01 17.87
N MET A 44 -18.96 -35.27 18.95
CA MET A 44 -19.31 -33.85 19.04
C MET A 44 -18.55 -33.01 18.01
N ALA A 45 -17.26 -33.24 17.83
CA ALA A 45 -16.45 -32.53 16.85
C ALA A 45 -16.98 -32.73 15.42
N LYS A 46 -17.36 -33.97 15.05
CA LYS A 46 -17.96 -34.28 13.74
C LYS A 46 -19.22 -33.46 13.47
N SER A 47 -20.06 -33.25 14.48
CA SER A 47 -21.27 -32.43 14.35
C SER A 47 -20.99 -30.94 14.08
N HIS A 48 -19.82 -30.44 14.50
CA HIS A 48 -19.41 -29.04 14.37
C HIS A 48 -18.63 -28.71 13.09
N VAL A 49 -18.15 -29.72 12.36
CA VAL A 49 -17.36 -29.55 11.11
C VAL A 49 -18.16 -29.87 9.85
N THR A 50 -19.48 -29.99 9.95
CA THR A 50 -20.35 -30.23 8.80
C THR A 50 -20.53 -28.97 7.96
N CYS A 51 -20.78 -29.12 6.66
CA CYS A 51 -21.02 -27.99 5.75
C CYS A 51 -22.29 -27.19 6.10
N THR A 52 -23.20 -27.77 6.88
CA THR A 52 -24.46 -27.13 7.31
C THR A 52 -24.37 -26.50 8.69
N TYR A 53 -23.26 -26.69 9.43
CA TYR A 53 -23.14 -26.22 10.81
C TYR A 53 -23.37 -24.71 10.95
N GLU A 54 -22.88 -23.93 10.00
CA GLU A 54 -22.99 -22.47 10.03
C GLU A 54 -24.34 -21.96 9.48
N HIS A 55 -25.15 -22.83 8.88
CA HIS A 55 -26.43 -22.45 8.27
C HIS A 55 -27.42 -21.95 9.33
N ASN A 56 -28.01 -20.77 9.10
CA ASN A 56 -28.90 -20.08 10.04
C ASN A 56 -28.28 -19.79 11.42
N THR A 57 -26.95 -19.72 11.51
CA THR A 57 -26.25 -19.34 12.74
C THR A 57 -25.69 -17.92 12.67
N LEU A 58 -25.15 -17.44 13.80
CA LEU A 58 -24.43 -16.18 13.89
C LEU A 58 -22.92 -16.32 13.63
N TRP A 59 -22.44 -17.45 13.08
CA TRP A 59 -21.03 -17.61 12.67
C TRP A 59 -20.74 -16.83 11.39
N GLY A 60 -19.62 -16.08 11.35
CA GLY A 60 -19.29 -15.13 10.27
C GLY A 60 -20.10 -13.84 10.29
N ILE A 61 -21.34 -14.00 10.75
CA ILE A 61 -22.27 -13.18 11.54
C ILE A 61 -21.65 -12.27 12.58
N GLU A 62 -21.91 -12.62 13.83
CA GLU A 62 -21.50 -11.95 15.06
C GLU A 62 -20.38 -12.70 15.81
N LYS A 63 -20.16 -13.97 15.46
CA LYS A 63 -19.22 -14.91 16.08
C LYS A 63 -18.17 -15.33 15.07
N GLY A 64 -16.99 -15.68 15.57
CA GLY A 64 -15.84 -16.08 14.78
C GLY A 64 -15.26 -14.92 13.96
N VAL A 65 -14.53 -15.31 12.91
CA VAL A 65 -13.97 -14.39 11.92
C VAL A 65 -15.08 -13.94 10.99
N ARG A 66 -15.10 -12.65 10.67
CA ARG A 66 -16.19 -12.03 9.89
C ARG A 66 -16.14 -12.37 8.41
N TYR A 67 -17.31 -12.56 7.80
CA TYR A 67 -17.41 -12.84 6.38
C TYR A 67 -17.72 -11.58 5.55
N GLY A 68 -17.51 -11.68 4.24
CA GLY A 68 -17.95 -10.68 3.26
C GLY A 68 -16.98 -9.52 3.02
N CYS A 69 -15.76 -9.56 3.57
CA CYS A 69 -14.70 -8.59 3.29
C CYS A 69 -13.36 -9.31 3.09
N PRO A 70 -12.53 -8.91 2.11
CA PRO A 70 -11.17 -9.47 1.92
C PRO A 70 -10.17 -9.16 3.05
N LEU A 71 -10.56 -8.29 3.99
CA LEU A 71 -9.81 -7.95 5.19
C LEU A 71 -10.64 -8.33 6.42
N GLU A 72 -11.00 -9.61 6.49
CA GLU A 72 -11.79 -10.21 7.56
C GLU A 72 -11.14 -10.02 8.94
N ASP A 73 -9.82 -10.05 8.98
CA ASP A 73 -9.00 -9.78 10.15
C ASP A 73 -9.26 -8.37 10.71
N VAL A 74 -9.21 -7.35 9.87
CA VAL A 74 -9.40 -5.95 10.28
C VAL A 74 -10.77 -5.72 10.88
N ILE A 75 -11.82 -6.17 10.19
CA ILE A 75 -13.21 -5.99 10.67
C ILE A 75 -13.50 -6.82 11.91
N THR A 76 -12.92 -8.02 12.02
CA THR A 76 -13.04 -8.86 13.22
C THR A 76 -12.39 -8.15 14.42
N GLY A 77 -11.18 -7.63 14.24
CA GLY A 77 -10.47 -6.87 15.27
C GLY A 77 -11.21 -5.61 15.70
N LEU A 78 -11.72 -4.82 14.74
CA LEU A 78 -12.49 -3.61 15.01
C LEU A 78 -13.73 -3.95 15.86
N GLN A 79 -14.45 -5.00 15.49
CA GLN A 79 -15.66 -5.37 16.21
C GLN A 79 -15.39 -5.92 17.62
N ILE A 80 -14.32 -6.71 17.78
CA ILE A 80 -13.86 -7.15 19.11
C ILE A 80 -13.61 -5.92 20.01
N GLN A 81 -12.96 -4.89 19.48
CA GLN A 81 -12.71 -3.66 20.24
C GLN A 81 -13.97 -2.84 20.50
N CYS A 82 -14.91 -2.79 19.55
CA CYS A 82 -16.23 -2.19 19.77
C CYS A 82 -17.06 -2.89 20.84
N ARG A 83 -16.72 -4.14 21.19
CA ARG A 83 -17.31 -4.90 22.30
C ARG A 83 -16.62 -4.66 23.65
N GLY A 84 -15.68 -3.72 23.71
CA GLY A 84 -14.97 -3.32 24.93
C GLY A 84 -13.68 -4.11 25.20
N TRP A 85 -13.35 -5.11 24.38
CA TRP A 85 -12.08 -5.84 24.51
C TRP A 85 -10.89 -4.96 24.13
N ARG A 86 -9.76 -5.17 24.79
CA ARG A 86 -8.51 -4.45 24.53
C ARG A 86 -7.48 -5.37 23.90
N SER A 87 -6.69 -4.83 22.98
CA SER A 87 -5.54 -5.51 22.38
C SER A 87 -4.24 -5.09 23.07
N VAL A 88 -3.29 -6.02 23.13
CA VAL A 88 -1.92 -5.78 23.63
C VAL A 88 -0.96 -6.04 22.48
N TYR A 89 -0.02 -5.14 22.28
CA TYR A 89 1.12 -5.35 21.37
C TYR A 89 2.32 -5.79 22.18
N TYR A 90 2.96 -6.88 21.78
CA TYR A 90 4.12 -7.44 22.45
C TYR A 90 5.21 -7.74 21.42
N ASN A 91 6.40 -7.16 21.61
CA ASN A 91 7.56 -7.34 20.74
C ASN A 91 8.71 -7.96 21.53
N PRO A 92 8.73 -9.30 21.68
CA PRO A 92 9.81 -9.99 22.39
C PRO A 92 11.13 -9.93 21.61
N ALA A 93 12.25 -10.01 22.32
CA ALA A 93 13.59 -10.03 21.72
C ALA A 93 13.75 -11.19 20.72
N ARG A 94 13.32 -12.40 21.10
CA ARG A 94 13.16 -13.53 20.17
C ARG A 94 11.82 -13.38 19.44
N LYS A 95 11.85 -13.27 18.12
CA LYS A 95 10.64 -13.18 17.30
C LYS A 95 9.78 -14.45 17.49
N GLY A 96 8.55 -14.24 17.97
CA GLY A 96 7.59 -15.33 18.20
C GLY A 96 6.99 -15.89 16.92
N PHE A 97 6.99 -15.10 15.84
CA PHE A 97 6.48 -15.48 14.53
C PHE A 97 7.46 -15.05 13.45
N LEU A 98 7.75 -15.97 12.52
CA LEU A 98 8.53 -15.71 11.31
C LEU A 98 7.66 -16.02 10.10
N GLY A 99 7.55 -15.07 9.18
CA GLY A 99 6.75 -15.20 7.97
C GLY A 99 7.59 -15.04 6.71
N MET A 100 7.05 -15.53 5.60
CA MET A 100 7.64 -15.31 4.27
C MET A 100 7.15 -13.99 3.68
N ALA A 101 8.10 -13.10 3.42
CA ALA A 101 7.87 -11.85 2.69
C ALA A 101 7.91 -12.12 1.17
N PRO A 102 7.13 -11.39 0.37
CA PRO A 102 7.26 -11.45 -1.08
C PRO A 102 8.66 -10.98 -1.52
N THR A 103 9.24 -11.64 -2.52
CA THR A 103 10.59 -11.31 -3.00
C THR A 103 10.59 -10.59 -4.34
N SER A 104 9.43 -10.45 -4.99
CA SER A 104 9.29 -9.71 -6.26
C SER A 104 8.35 -8.52 -6.16
N LEU A 105 8.59 -7.51 -6.99
CA LEU A 105 7.78 -6.29 -7.00
C LEU A 105 6.33 -6.63 -7.34
N GLY A 106 6.10 -7.50 -8.33
CA GLY A 106 4.75 -7.91 -8.74
C GLY A 106 3.94 -8.51 -7.59
N GLN A 107 4.54 -9.40 -6.80
CA GLN A 107 3.87 -10.00 -5.65
C GLN A 107 3.49 -8.94 -4.59
N ILE A 108 4.40 -8.01 -4.29
CA ILE A 108 4.17 -6.91 -3.35
C ILE A 108 2.99 -6.04 -3.83
N LEU A 109 2.96 -5.69 -5.12
CA LEU A 109 1.93 -4.81 -5.66
C LEU A 109 0.55 -5.45 -5.72
N VAL A 110 0.46 -6.76 -6.01
CA VAL A 110 -0.79 -7.52 -5.94
C VAL A 110 -1.30 -7.58 -4.50
N GLN A 111 -0.40 -7.85 -3.54
CA GLN A 111 -0.75 -7.87 -2.12
C GLN A 111 -1.27 -6.51 -1.65
N HIS A 112 -0.58 -5.43 -1.99
CA HIS A 112 -1.01 -4.08 -1.64
C HIS A 112 -2.30 -3.66 -2.34
N LYS A 113 -2.56 -4.10 -3.57
CA LYS A 113 -3.83 -3.84 -4.27
C LYS A 113 -4.99 -4.45 -3.47
N ARG A 114 -4.87 -5.72 -3.06
CA ARG A 114 -5.87 -6.41 -2.24
C ARG A 114 -6.13 -5.73 -0.91
N TRP A 115 -5.06 -5.33 -0.22
CA TRP A 115 -5.20 -4.59 1.04
C TRP A 115 -5.94 -3.28 0.83
N THR A 116 -5.54 -2.49 -0.16
CA THR A 116 -6.18 -1.20 -0.43
C THR A 116 -7.64 -1.36 -0.84
N GLU A 117 -7.99 -2.35 -1.65
CA GLU A 117 -9.40 -2.68 -1.97
C GLU A 117 -10.20 -3.01 -0.72
N GLY A 118 -9.69 -3.89 0.14
CA GLY A 118 -10.36 -4.25 1.38
C GLY A 118 -10.54 -3.05 2.31
N PHE A 119 -9.52 -2.22 2.48
CA PHE A 119 -9.60 -1.02 3.33
C PHE A 119 -10.59 0.01 2.78
N LEU A 120 -10.63 0.21 1.46
CA LEU A 120 -11.60 1.09 0.84
C LEU A 120 -13.04 0.54 0.99
N GLN A 121 -13.24 -0.76 0.81
CA GLN A 121 -14.53 -1.41 1.04
C GLN A 121 -15.00 -1.28 2.49
N ILE A 122 -14.11 -1.47 3.47
CA ILE A 122 -14.43 -1.24 4.89
C ILE A 122 -14.90 0.20 5.08
N SER A 123 -14.13 1.16 4.57
CA SER A 123 -14.38 2.60 4.74
C SER A 123 -15.72 3.05 4.13
N LEU A 124 -16.13 2.43 3.02
CA LEU A 124 -17.37 2.74 2.30
C LEU A 124 -18.57 1.89 2.72
N SER A 125 -18.41 1.01 3.71
CA SER A 125 -19.47 0.12 4.18
C SER A 125 -19.96 0.50 5.59
N LYS A 126 -20.97 -0.23 6.09
CA LYS A 126 -21.40 -0.17 7.50
C LYS A 126 -20.28 -0.50 8.51
N TYR A 127 -19.19 -1.11 8.05
CA TYR A 127 -18.02 -1.43 8.87
C TYR A 127 -17.01 -0.29 8.97
N SER A 128 -17.33 0.90 8.43
CA SER A 128 -16.48 2.09 8.56
C SER A 128 -16.13 2.33 10.04
N PRO A 129 -14.85 2.56 10.40
CA PRO A 129 -14.43 2.73 11.79
C PRO A 129 -15.16 3.87 12.51
N PHE A 130 -15.49 4.94 11.79
CA PHE A 130 -16.24 6.07 12.34
C PHE A 130 -17.73 5.76 12.54
N LEU A 131 -18.32 4.87 11.75
CA LEU A 131 -19.73 4.46 11.91
C LEU A 131 -19.85 3.37 12.97
N LEU A 132 -19.11 2.27 12.80
CA LEU A 132 -19.19 1.11 13.69
C LEU A 132 -18.62 1.42 15.08
N GLY A 133 -17.57 2.23 15.14
CA GLY A 133 -16.86 2.60 16.37
C GLY A 133 -17.44 3.79 17.13
N HIS A 134 -18.41 4.51 16.55
CA HIS A 134 -19.02 5.68 17.17
C HIS A 134 -19.61 5.32 18.54
N GLY A 135 -19.22 6.08 19.58
CA GLY A 135 -19.65 5.85 20.96
C GLY A 135 -19.14 4.54 21.62
N LYS A 136 -18.42 3.68 20.88
CA LYS A 136 -17.94 2.37 21.38
C LYS A 136 -16.43 2.34 21.61
N ILE A 137 -15.67 3.05 20.79
CA ILE A 137 -14.20 3.15 20.90
C ILE A 137 -13.76 4.60 20.81
N LYS A 138 -12.58 4.90 21.37
CA LYS A 138 -11.99 6.25 21.39
C LYS A 138 -11.74 6.76 19.96
N LEU A 139 -11.92 8.07 19.75
CA LEU A 139 -11.72 8.71 18.43
C LEU A 139 -10.34 8.43 17.83
N GLY A 140 -9.26 8.49 18.62
CA GLY A 140 -7.91 8.18 18.12
C GLY A 140 -7.77 6.75 17.57
N LEU A 141 -8.52 5.80 18.14
CA LEU A 141 -8.55 4.41 17.63
C LEU A 141 -9.37 4.31 16.34
N GLN A 142 -10.48 5.05 16.24
CA GLN A 142 -11.24 5.17 14.99
C GLN A 142 -10.36 5.75 13.87
N MET A 143 -9.61 6.82 14.16
CA MET A 143 -8.64 7.41 13.23
C MET A 143 -7.57 6.40 12.81
N GLY A 144 -7.00 5.65 13.76
CA GLY A 144 -5.99 4.63 13.50
C GLY A 144 -6.47 3.53 12.54
N TYR A 145 -7.71 3.05 12.69
CA TYR A 145 -8.30 2.10 11.73
C TYR A 145 -8.56 2.72 10.35
N SER A 146 -8.85 4.03 10.30
CA SER A 146 -9.20 4.74 9.06
C SER A 146 -8.00 5.15 8.20
N VAL A 147 -6.78 5.23 8.75
CA VAL A 147 -5.56 5.63 7.99
C VAL A 147 -5.40 4.82 6.70
N CYS A 148 -5.56 3.50 6.78
CA CYS A 148 -5.40 2.63 5.62
C CYS A 148 -6.56 2.75 4.61
N GLY A 149 -7.73 3.21 5.05
CA GLY A 149 -8.88 3.53 4.18
C GLY A 149 -8.56 4.64 3.18
N PHE A 150 -7.70 5.59 3.56
CA PHE A 150 -7.30 6.71 2.70
C PHE A 150 -6.15 6.37 1.74
N TRP A 151 -5.57 5.16 1.79
CA TRP A 151 -4.53 4.75 0.84
C TRP A 151 -5.00 4.85 -0.60
N ALA A 152 -6.22 4.39 -0.88
CA ALA A 152 -6.80 4.39 -2.20
C ALA A 152 -6.91 5.82 -2.78
N LEU A 153 -7.42 6.77 -1.98
CA LEU A 153 -7.62 8.15 -2.42
C LEU A 153 -6.30 8.90 -2.64
N ASN A 154 -5.22 8.51 -1.96
CA ASN A 154 -3.89 9.10 -2.13
C ASN A 154 -3.26 8.83 -3.52
N SER A 155 -3.82 7.92 -4.33
CA SER A 155 -3.32 7.67 -5.69
C SER A 155 -3.47 8.90 -6.59
N PHE A 156 -4.61 9.60 -6.52
CA PHE A 156 -4.89 10.76 -7.38
C PHE A 156 -3.95 11.96 -7.16
N PRO A 157 -3.76 12.48 -5.93
CA PRO A 157 -2.80 13.57 -5.72
C PRO A 157 -1.39 13.13 -6.08
N THR A 158 -1.02 11.87 -5.81
CA THR A 158 0.31 11.37 -6.19
C THR A 158 0.50 11.38 -7.71
N LEU A 159 -0.48 10.89 -8.48
CA LEU A 159 -0.44 10.96 -9.94
C LEU A 159 -0.32 12.39 -10.44
N TYR A 160 -1.06 13.33 -9.84
CA TYR A 160 -0.95 14.75 -10.16
C TYR A 160 0.50 15.23 -9.98
N TYR A 161 1.10 15.02 -8.81
CA TYR A 161 2.45 15.49 -8.50
C TYR A 161 3.55 14.86 -9.34
N VAL A 162 3.37 13.64 -9.85
CA VAL A 162 4.38 12.97 -10.70
C VAL A 162 4.15 13.13 -12.19
N THR A 163 3.08 13.81 -12.62
CA THR A 163 2.78 14.03 -14.04
C THR A 163 2.68 15.51 -14.38
N ILE A 164 1.83 16.26 -13.68
CA ILE A 164 1.51 17.65 -14.03
C ILE A 164 2.70 18.58 -13.85
N PRO A 165 3.44 18.59 -12.72
CA PRO A 165 4.61 19.46 -12.58
C PRO A 165 5.68 19.21 -13.64
N SER A 166 5.90 17.95 -14.02
CA SER A 166 6.90 17.55 -15.04
C SER A 166 6.47 17.94 -16.45
N LEU A 167 5.18 17.80 -16.77
CA LEU A 167 4.63 18.33 -18.02
C LEU A 167 4.68 19.86 -18.06
N CYS A 168 4.36 20.54 -16.96
CA CYS A 168 4.48 21.99 -16.88
C CYS A 168 5.94 22.45 -17.00
N PHE A 169 6.89 21.69 -16.44
CA PHE A 169 8.33 21.93 -16.64
C PHE A 169 8.73 21.84 -18.11
N LEU A 170 8.26 20.79 -18.80
CA LEU A 170 8.46 20.61 -20.24
C LEU A 170 7.90 21.78 -21.04
N ASN A 171 6.72 22.30 -20.68
CA ASN A 171 6.03 23.39 -21.37
C ASN A 171 6.44 24.81 -20.92
N GLY A 172 7.32 24.95 -19.92
CA GLY A 172 7.71 26.28 -19.39
C GLY A 172 6.65 26.99 -18.57
N ILE A 173 5.69 26.24 -18.05
CA ILE A 173 4.62 26.78 -17.22
C ILE A 173 5.05 26.68 -15.76
N SER A 174 5.27 27.84 -15.14
CA SER A 174 5.64 27.93 -13.72
C SER A 174 4.42 27.62 -12.82
N LEU A 175 4.55 26.61 -11.95
CA LEU A 175 3.52 26.23 -10.96
C LEU A 175 3.87 26.62 -9.53
N PHE A 176 5.16 26.80 -9.24
CA PHE A 176 5.67 27.08 -7.90
C PHE A 176 6.24 28.50 -7.85
N PRO A 177 6.34 29.12 -6.66
CA PRO A 177 6.99 30.41 -6.52
C PRO A 177 8.43 30.39 -7.05
N GLN A 178 8.81 31.48 -7.72
CA GLN A 178 10.18 31.71 -8.17
C GLN A 178 11.14 31.79 -6.97
N THR A 179 12.40 31.42 -7.17
CA THR A 179 13.43 31.41 -6.12
C THR A 179 13.68 32.79 -5.49
N THR A 180 13.43 33.86 -6.25
CA THR A 180 13.52 35.27 -5.80
C THR A 180 12.31 35.72 -4.98
N SER A 181 11.21 34.98 -5.01
CA SER A 181 9.98 35.32 -4.30
C SER A 181 10.10 34.95 -2.81
N PRO A 182 9.64 35.79 -1.87
CA PRO A 182 9.57 35.40 -0.46
C PRO A 182 8.69 34.16 -0.22
N TRP A 183 7.74 33.88 -1.13
CA TRP A 183 6.89 32.68 -1.08
C TRP A 183 7.65 31.38 -1.36
N PHE A 184 8.87 31.43 -1.90
CA PHE A 184 9.71 30.25 -2.03
C PHE A 184 10.07 29.62 -0.67
N VAL A 185 10.31 30.46 0.34
CA VAL A 185 10.82 30.03 1.66
C VAL A 185 9.87 29.04 2.35
N PRO A 186 8.54 29.28 2.46
CA PRO A 186 7.62 28.29 3.02
C PRO A 186 7.63 26.95 2.28
N PHE A 187 7.70 26.95 0.95
CA PHE A 187 7.71 25.72 0.15
C PHE A 187 8.99 24.91 0.37
N ALA A 188 10.14 25.58 0.33
CA ALA A 188 11.43 24.96 0.61
C ALA A 188 11.47 24.42 2.04
N TYR A 189 10.99 25.20 3.02
CA TYR A 189 10.94 24.77 4.43
C TYR A 189 10.10 23.51 4.63
N VAL A 190 8.88 23.46 4.09
CA VAL A 190 8.00 22.28 4.23
C VAL A 190 8.62 21.06 3.55
N MET A 191 9.14 21.22 2.33
CA MET A 191 9.78 20.12 1.60
C MET A 191 10.99 19.57 2.35
N VAL A 192 11.94 20.43 2.71
CA VAL A 192 13.18 20.01 3.38
C VAL A 192 12.87 19.44 4.77
N SER A 193 12.05 20.11 5.57
CA SER A 193 11.76 19.66 6.94
C SER A 193 11.02 18.33 6.98
N GLU A 194 10.11 18.06 6.04
CA GLU A 194 9.39 16.78 5.98
C GLU A 194 10.32 15.61 5.62
N TYR A 195 11.16 15.76 4.59
CA TYR A 195 12.09 14.71 4.21
C TYR A 195 13.21 14.51 5.26
N CYS A 196 13.72 15.59 5.87
CA CYS A 196 14.68 15.48 6.97
C CYS A 196 14.08 14.78 8.19
N ARG A 197 12.84 15.11 8.57
CA ARG A 197 12.13 14.43 9.67
C ARG A 197 11.90 12.96 9.35
N SER A 198 11.40 12.65 8.16
CA SER A 198 11.16 11.27 7.73
C SER A 198 12.45 10.44 7.75
N LEU A 199 13.57 11.01 7.30
CA LEU A 199 14.87 10.34 7.37
C LEU A 199 15.32 10.15 8.82
N ALA A 200 15.22 11.17 9.66
CA ALA A 200 15.61 11.09 11.07
C ALA A 200 14.80 10.03 11.83
N GLU A 201 13.48 9.95 11.61
CA GLU A 201 12.62 8.92 12.21
C GLU A 201 13.01 7.51 11.75
N SER A 202 13.33 7.33 10.47
CA SER A 202 13.76 6.02 9.93
C SER A 202 15.09 5.58 10.54
N LEU A 203 16.06 6.50 10.65
CA LEU A 203 17.34 6.22 11.32
C LEU A 203 17.15 5.90 12.81
N GLN A 204 16.25 6.60 13.51
CA GLN A 204 15.90 6.30 14.91
C GLN A 204 15.23 4.92 15.07
N CYS A 205 14.51 4.46 14.05
CA CYS A 205 13.93 3.12 14.01
C CYS A 205 14.97 2.02 13.70
N GLY A 206 16.21 2.39 13.38
CA GLY A 206 17.30 1.47 13.06
C GLY A 206 17.44 1.14 11.58
N ASP A 207 16.71 1.83 10.69
CA ASP A 207 16.88 1.70 9.25
C ASP A 207 18.13 2.45 8.77
N SER A 208 18.68 2.04 7.64
CA SER A 208 19.70 2.78 6.90
C SER A 208 19.08 3.83 5.96
N ALA A 209 19.87 4.83 5.54
CA ALA A 209 19.43 5.82 4.54
C ALA A 209 19.04 5.17 3.19
N VAL A 210 19.66 4.05 2.83
CA VAL A 210 19.32 3.28 1.63
C VAL A 210 17.94 2.62 1.79
N GLU A 211 17.64 2.06 2.95
CA GLU A 211 16.33 1.48 3.25
C GLU A 211 15.24 2.56 3.28
N TRP A 212 15.52 3.73 3.84
CA TRP A 212 14.62 4.88 3.77
C TRP A 212 14.33 5.29 2.32
N TRP A 213 15.37 5.43 1.48
CA TRP A 213 15.19 5.78 0.07
C TRP A 213 14.39 4.72 -0.69
N ASN A 214 14.65 3.44 -0.41
CA ASN A 214 13.87 2.33 -0.94
C ASN A 214 12.41 2.38 -0.47
N ALA A 215 12.15 2.78 0.78
CA ALA A 215 10.80 2.97 1.30
C ALA A 215 10.07 4.10 0.55
N GLN A 216 10.71 5.25 0.34
CA GLN A 216 10.12 6.33 -0.47
C GLN A 216 9.75 5.86 -1.87
N ARG A 217 10.62 5.07 -2.51
CA ARG A 217 10.37 4.46 -3.83
C ARG A 217 9.15 3.55 -3.80
N MET A 218 9.08 2.64 -2.84
CA MET A 218 7.96 1.71 -2.72
C MET A 218 6.65 2.42 -2.41
N TRP A 219 6.69 3.52 -1.63
CA TRP A 219 5.53 4.37 -1.39
C TRP A 219 5.00 4.99 -2.69
N LEU A 220 5.88 5.59 -3.51
CA LEU A 220 5.50 6.12 -4.81
C LEU A 220 4.90 5.05 -5.72
N ILE A 221 5.62 3.93 -5.90
CA ILE A 221 5.19 2.84 -6.79
C ILE A 221 3.82 2.31 -6.39
N ARG A 222 3.58 2.01 -5.11
CA ARG A 222 2.29 1.52 -4.62
C ARG A 222 1.14 2.50 -4.89
N ARG A 223 1.38 3.80 -4.70
CA ARG A 223 0.37 4.85 -4.87
C ARG A 223 -0.06 4.99 -6.33
N ILE A 224 0.88 5.01 -7.27
CA ILE A 224 0.57 5.13 -8.70
C ILE A 224 0.01 3.83 -9.29
N THR A 225 0.29 2.66 -8.68
CA THR A 225 -0.16 1.36 -9.17
C THR A 225 -1.27 0.74 -8.32
N SER A 226 -0.91 -0.01 -7.27
CA SER A 226 -1.80 -0.79 -6.42
C SER A 226 -2.98 0.02 -5.93
N TYR A 227 -2.74 1.25 -5.47
CA TYR A 227 -3.80 2.09 -4.89
C TYR A 227 -4.72 2.62 -5.98
N LEU A 228 -4.17 3.07 -7.12
CA LEU A 228 -4.96 3.50 -8.26
C LEU A 228 -5.88 2.39 -8.79
N LEU A 229 -5.31 1.21 -9.04
CA LEU A 229 -6.08 0.07 -9.55
C LEU A 229 -7.10 -0.43 -8.54
N ALA A 230 -6.76 -0.45 -7.25
CA ALA A 230 -7.71 -0.78 -6.18
C ALA A 230 -8.89 0.21 -6.14
N THR A 231 -8.62 1.51 -6.31
CA THR A 231 -9.68 2.53 -6.40
C THR A 231 -10.59 2.29 -7.60
N ILE A 232 -10.01 2.09 -8.78
CA ILE A 232 -10.78 1.84 -10.02
C ILE A 232 -11.65 0.60 -9.88
N ASP A 233 -11.09 -0.51 -9.41
CA ASP A 233 -11.81 -1.79 -9.27
C ASP A 233 -12.91 -1.70 -8.21
N THR A 234 -12.64 -1.02 -7.10
CA THR A 234 -13.65 -0.80 -6.05
C THR A 234 -14.79 0.08 -6.55
N MET A 235 -14.50 1.14 -7.31
CA MET A 235 -15.54 2.00 -7.90
C MET A 235 -16.38 1.24 -8.93
N ARG A 236 -15.75 0.46 -9.81
CA ARG A 236 -16.45 -0.41 -10.78
C ARG A 236 -17.39 -1.39 -10.07
N ARG A 237 -16.94 -1.95 -8.95
CA ARG A 237 -17.76 -2.83 -8.11
C ARG A 237 -18.95 -2.10 -7.49
N LEU A 238 -18.74 -0.90 -6.94
CA LEU A 238 -19.83 -0.08 -6.37
C LEU A 238 -20.87 0.31 -7.42
N SER A 239 -20.46 0.49 -8.68
CA SER A 239 -21.36 0.72 -9.82
C SER A 239 -22.04 -0.55 -10.36
N GLY A 240 -21.79 -1.73 -9.79
CA GLY A 240 -22.38 -3.00 -10.24
C GLY A 240 -21.82 -3.56 -11.55
N VAL A 241 -20.67 -3.05 -12.02
CA VAL A 241 -20.10 -3.39 -13.34
C VAL A 241 -19.22 -4.65 -13.31
N SER A 242 -18.74 -5.08 -12.15
CA SER A 242 -17.84 -6.24 -12.01
C SER A 242 -18.12 -7.04 -10.74
N GLU A 243 -18.04 -8.36 -10.87
CA GLU A 243 -17.87 -9.27 -9.74
C GLU A 243 -16.39 -9.39 -9.34
N SER A 244 -16.14 -9.78 -8.09
CA SER A 244 -14.83 -9.78 -7.46
C SER A 244 -13.99 -11.01 -7.82
N GLY A 245 -12.88 -10.82 -8.53
CA GLY A 245 -11.82 -11.81 -8.63
C GLY A 245 -10.78 -11.64 -7.51
N PHE A 246 -10.58 -12.66 -6.68
CA PHE A 246 -9.53 -12.65 -5.66
C PHE A 246 -8.19 -13.09 -6.26
N ALA A 247 -7.27 -12.14 -6.47
CA ALA A 247 -5.93 -12.47 -6.95
C ALA A 247 -5.10 -13.16 -5.85
N LEU A 248 -4.73 -14.42 -6.06
CA LEU A 248 -3.83 -15.12 -5.13
C LEU A 248 -2.42 -14.53 -5.24
N THR A 249 -1.87 -14.09 -4.11
CA THR A 249 -0.44 -13.73 -4.01
C THR A 249 0.35 -15.01 -3.84
N MET A 250 0.94 -15.52 -4.92
CA MET A 250 1.92 -16.60 -4.80
C MET A 250 3.16 -16.08 -4.07
N LYS A 251 3.60 -16.79 -3.03
CA LYS A 251 4.82 -16.46 -2.26
C LYS A 251 5.96 -17.45 -2.51
N VAL A 252 5.89 -18.17 -3.62
CA VAL A 252 6.95 -19.08 -4.06
C VAL A 252 7.86 -18.30 -4.99
N SER A 253 9.16 -18.36 -4.71
CA SER A 253 10.18 -17.66 -5.46
C SER A 253 11.22 -18.68 -5.93
N ASP A 254 11.65 -18.56 -7.17
CA ASP A 254 12.78 -19.31 -7.69
C ASP A 254 14.09 -18.85 -7.04
N LEU A 255 15.10 -19.73 -7.02
CA LEU A 255 16.38 -19.49 -6.36
C LEU A 255 17.08 -18.23 -6.91
N GLN A 256 16.96 -17.97 -8.22
CA GLN A 256 17.56 -16.81 -8.87
C GLN A 256 16.87 -15.49 -8.43
N SER A 257 15.55 -15.46 -8.31
CA SER A 257 14.84 -14.30 -7.76
C SER A 257 15.19 -14.05 -6.29
N LEU A 258 15.38 -15.11 -5.50
CA LEU A 258 15.80 -14.98 -4.10
C LEU A 258 17.22 -14.40 -3.99
N GLU A 259 18.13 -14.80 -4.86
CA GLU A 259 19.48 -14.22 -4.92
C GLU A 259 19.47 -12.74 -5.29
N ARG A 260 18.65 -12.34 -6.27
CA ARG A 260 18.47 -10.93 -6.64
C ARG A 260 17.88 -10.12 -5.49
N TYR A 261 16.87 -10.67 -4.81
CA TYR A 261 16.29 -10.07 -3.61
C TYR A 261 17.34 -9.85 -2.52
N LYS A 262 18.19 -10.85 -2.23
CA LYS A 262 19.29 -10.73 -1.24
C LYS A 262 20.33 -9.66 -1.62
N LYS A 263 20.51 -9.39 -2.91
CA LYS A 263 21.40 -8.33 -3.42
C LYS A 263 20.75 -6.94 -3.43
N GLY A 264 19.48 -6.81 -3.03
CA GLY A 264 18.73 -5.55 -3.07
C GLY A 264 18.27 -5.15 -4.48
N THR A 265 18.32 -6.06 -5.44
CA THR A 265 17.93 -5.80 -6.83
C THR A 265 16.43 -6.02 -7.01
N MET A 266 15.73 -5.07 -7.63
CA MET A 266 14.29 -5.20 -7.89
C MET A 266 14.00 -6.28 -8.93
N GLU A 267 13.10 -7.20 -8.59
CA GLU A 267 12.61 -8.24 -9.49
C GLU A 267 11.31 -7.81 -10.18
N PHE A 268 11.39 -7.62 -11.49
CA PHE A 268 10.24 -7.44 -12.36
C PHE A 268 9.84 -8.81 -12.94
N GLY A 269 8.53 -9.06 -13.00
CA GLY A 269 7.98 -10.34 -13.46
C GLY A 269 7.52 -10.27 -14.92
N SER A 270 6.54 -11.11 -15.24
CA SER A 270 5.84 -11.07 -16.53
C SER A 270 5.08 -9.74 -16.74
N PHE A 271 4.59 -9.55 -17.96
CA PHE A 271 3.80 -8.38 -18.33
C PHE A 271 2.66 -8.13 -17.33
N SER A 272 2.57 -6.89 -16.85
CA SER A 272 1.53 -6.44 -15.93
C SER A 272 1.23 -4.96 -16.19
N TRP A 273 -0.06 -4.60 -16.13
CA TRP A 273 -0.49 -3.20 -16.21
C TRP A 273 0.11 -2.33 -15.11
N MET A 274 0.44 -2.91 -13.95
CA MET A 274 1.16 -2.18 -12.89
C MET A 274 2.56 -1.77 -13.36
N PHE A 275 3.28 -2.66 -14.07
CA PHE A 275 4.60 -2.34 -14.61
C PHE A 275 4.52 -1.33 -15.75
N VAL A 276 3.49 -1.39 -16.58
CA VAL A 276 3.22 -0.36 -17.60
C VAL A 276 3.05 1.01 -16.96
N ILE A 277 2.26 1.14 -15.90
CA ILE A 277 2.08 2.43 -15.21
C ILE A 277 3.42 2.95 -14.65
N ILE A 278 4.21 2.09 -14.00
CA ILE A 278 5.52 2.46 -13.43
C ILE A 278 6.46 2.94 -14.54
N ALA A 279 6.60 2.15 -15.61
CA ALA A 279 7.47 2.48 -16.73
C ALA A 279 7.00 3.75 -17.46
N THR A 280 5.70 3.95 -17.65
CA THR A 280 5.15 5.17 -18.27
C THR A 280 5.46 6.41 -17.44
N VAL A 281 5.25 6.38 -16.11
CA VAL A 281 5.59 7.52 -15.23
C VAL A 281 7.09 7.78 -15.23
N ALA A 282 7.91 6.73 -15.15
CA ALA A 282 9.37 6.88 -15.18
C ALA A 282 9.85 7.48 -16.52
N LEU A 283 9.40 6.95 -17.65
CA LEU A 283 9.77 7.43 -18.98
C LEU A 283 9.26 8.85 -19.26
N LEU A 284 8.04 9.18 -18.83
CA LEU A 284 7.50 10.53 -18.96
C LEU A 284 8.38 11.54 -18.22
N ASN A 285 8.73 11.27 -16.97
CA ASN A 285 9.58 12.17 -16.19
C ASN A 285 11.01 12.27 -16.77
N LEU A 286 11.54 11.17 -17.30
CA LEU A 286 12.83 11.18 -18.00
C LEU A 286 12.78 12.06 -19.26
N ALA A 287 11.71 11.94 -20.05
CA ALA A 287 11.52 12.78 -21.22
C ALA A 287 11.34 14.26 -20.82
N CYS A 288 10.52 14.54 -19.81
CA CYS A 288 10.29 15.89 -19.31
C CYS A 288 11.57 16.55 -18.80
N ILE A 289 12.45 15.84 -18.07
CA ILE A 289 13.71 16.43 -17.62
C ILE A 289 14.66 16.70 -18.80
N VAL A 290 14.80 15.77 -19.76
CA VAL A 290 15.70 15.94 -20.91
C VAL A 290 15.25 17.07 -21.81
N PHE A 291 13.99 17.05 -22.24
CA PHE A 291 13.46 18.06 -23.16
C PHE A 291 13.18 19.39 -22.46
N GLY A 292 12.74 19.37 -21.20
CA GLY A 292 12.51 20.58 -20.41
C GLY A 292 13.81 21.32 -20.10
N MET A 293 14.89 20.60 -19.76
CA MET A 293 16.22 21.21 -19.60
C MET A 293 16.75 21.76 -20.93
N SER A 294 16.60 21.01 -22.02
CA SER A 294 17.01 21.47 -23.35
C SER A 294 16.28 22.76 -23.76
N ARG A 295 14.95 22.81 -23.54
CA ARG A 295 14.13 24.00 -23.78
C ARG A 295 14.58 25.18 -22.93
N ALA A 296 14.72 24.98 -21.62
CA ALA A 296 15.14 26.04 -20.69
C ALA A 296 16.50 26.64 -21.06
N LEU A 297 17.47 25.79 -21.44
CA LEU A 297 18.81 26.24 -21.83
C LEU A 297 18.85 26.92 -23.20
N LEU A 298 18.09 26.43 -24.18
CA LEU A 298 18.14 26.93 -25.56
C LEU A 298 17.23 28.14 -25.82
N GLN A 299 16.09 28.23 -25.14
CA GLN A 299 15.07 29.27 -25.39
C GLN A 299 15.07 30.37 -24.33
N ASP A 300 15.08 29.98 -23.05
CA ASP A 300 14.79 30.91 -21.93
C ASP A 300 16.06 31.40 -21.20
N GLY A 301 17.24 30.84 -21.53
CA GLY A 301 18.50 31.13 -20.84
C GLY A 301 18.48 30.77 -19.35
N THR A 302 19.33 31.40 -18.55
CA THR A 302 19.42 31.14 -17.10
C THR A 302 18.15 31.55 -16.34
N GLY A 303 17.43 32.57 -16.81
CA GLY A 303 16.18 33.04 -16.18
C GLY A 303 15.04 32.03 -16.25
N GLY A 304 14.96 31.24 -17.34
CA GLY A 304 13.97 30.16 -17.45
C GLY A 304 14.14 29.08 -16.38
N LEU A 305 15.39 28.74 -16.05
CA LEU A 305 15.66 27.73 -15.03
C LEU A 305 15.32 28.22 -13.62
N GLU A 306 15.55 29.49 -13.32
CA GLU A 306 15.20 30.09 -12.02
C GLU A 306 13.69 30.06 -11.76
N THR A 307 12.89 30.37 -12.80
CA THR A 307 11.42 30.39 -12.69
C THR A 307 10.79 29.00 -12.56
N LEU A 308 11.50 27.95 -12.98
CA LEU A 308 11.03 26.56 -13.00
C LEU A 308 11.79 25.65 -12.02
N PHE A 309 12.65 26.22 -11.17
CA PHE A 309 13.62 25.49 -10.34
C PHE A 309 12.98 24.37 -9.51
N LEU A 310 11.89 24.65 -8.79
CA LEU A 310 11.22 23.64 -7.96
C LEU A 310 10.60 22.51 -8.78
N GLN A 311 10.12 22.79 -10.00
CA GLN A 311 9.60 21.75 -10.90
C GLN A 311 10.73 20.90 -11.44
N ALA A 312 11.87 21.51 -11.79
CA ALA A 312 13.06 20.80 -12.23
C ALA A 312 13.59 19.87 -11.12
N VAL A 313 13.68 20.36 -9.87
CA VAL A 313 14.09 19.57 -8.70
C VAL A 313 13.11 18.41 -8.46
N LEU A 314 11.80 18.67 -8.47
CA LEU A 314 10.80 17.61 -8.29
C LEU A 314 10.89 16.55 -9.39
N CYS A 315 11.01 16.96 -10.65
CA CYS A 315 11.16 16.06 -11.79
C CYS A 315 12.45 15.23 -11.67
N ALA A 316 13.57 15.86 -11.31
CA ALA A 316 14.85 15.18 -11.08
C ALA A 316 14.77 14.17 -9.93
N LEU A 317 14.08 14.48 -8.84
CA LEU A 317 13.85 13.55 -7.73
C LEU A 317 13.00 12.35 -8.16
N ILE A 318 11.96 12.57 -8.99
CA ILE A 318 11.14 11.49 -9.55
C ILE A 318 11.95 10.60 -10.51
N VAL A 319 12.87 11.17 -11.28
CA VAL A 319 13.80 10.39 -12.10
C VAL A 319 14.74 9.58 -11.20
N ALA A 320 15.37 10.23 -10.21
CA ALA A 320 16.30 9.56 -9.30
C ALA A 320 15.65 8.41 -8.52
N ILE A 321 14.41 8.59 -8.04
CA ILE A 321 13.70 7.54 -7.28
C ILE A 321 13.35 6.34 -8.17
N ASN A 322 13.15 6.56 -9.47
CA ASN A 322 12.87 5.50 -10.45
C ASN A 322 14.14 4.88 -11.07
N SER A 323 15.34 5.13 -10.53
CA SER A 323 16.59 4.58 -11.07
C SER A 323 16.58 3.06 -11.32
N PRO A 324 16.03 2.19 -10.44
CA PRO A 324 16.00 0.74 -10.71
C PRO A 324 15.06 0.36 -11.85
N VAL A 325 14.08 1.21 -12.18
CA VAL A 325 13.17 1.01 -13.31
C VAL A 325 13.94 1.23 -14.61
N TYR A 326 14.76 2.29 -14.71
CA TYR A 326 15.59 2.52 -15.90
C TYR A 326 16.65 1.43 -16.07
N GLU A 327 17.25 0.99 -14.96
CA GLU A 327 18.18 -0.15 -14.98
C GLU A 327 17.50 -1.40 -15.54
N ALA A 328 16.27 -1.68 -15.12
CA ALA A 328 15.47 -2.81 -15.61
C ALA A 328 14.95 -2.64 -17.05
N LEU A 329 14.77 -1.41 -17.54
CA LEU A 329 14.32 -1.11 -18.90
C LEU A 329 15.45 -1.18 -19.93
N PHE A 330 16.63 -0.66 -19.59
CA PHE A 330 17.69 -0.37 -20.56
C PHE A 330 18.99 -1.15 -20.36
N LEU A 331 19.33 -1.50 -19.11
CA LEU A 331 20.66 -2.06 -18.79
C LEU A 331 20.62 -3.56 -18.54
N ARG A 332 19.60 -4.05 -17.83
CA ARG A 332 19.49 -5.46 -17.44
C ARG A 332 18.92 -6.32 -18.56
N ARG A 333 19.49 -7.52 -18.70
CA ARG A 333 19.00 -8.59 -19.60
C ARG A 333 18.72 -9.91 -18.88
N ASP A 334 18.77 -9.89 -17.56
CA ASP A 334 18.40 -11.05 -16.73
C ASP A 334 16.86 -11.20 -16.63
N LYS A 335 16.40 -12.32 -16.07
CA LYS A 335 14.96 -12.62 -15.94
C LYS A 335 14.16 -11.63 -15.09
N GLY A 336 14.83 -10.83 -14.28
CA GLY A 336 14.23 -9.79 -13.45
C GLY A 336 14.16 -8.42 -14.13
N SER A 337 14.52 -8.30 -15.41
CA SER A 337 14.34 -7.08 -16.20
C SER A 337 12.86 -6.86 -16.56
N LEU A 338 12.52 -5.65 -17.01
CA LEU A 338 11.18 -5.39 -17.51
C LEU A 338 10.97 -6.04 -18.88
N PRO A 339 9.82 -6.67 -19.15
CA PRO A 339 9.52 -7.23 -20.47
C PRO A 339 9.49 -6.14 -21.55
N ALA A 340 10.03 -6.43 -22.74
CA ALA A 340 10.04 -5.49 -23.86
C ALA A 340 8.64 -4.99 -24.26
N SER A 341 7.61 -5.82 -24.09
CA SER A 341 6.22 -5.43 -24.31
C SER A 341 5.73 -4.33 -23.36
N VAL A 342 6.21 -4.31 -22.11
CA VAL A 342 5.92 -3.21 -21.17
C VAL A 342 6.53 -1.91 -21.70
N THR A 343 7.79 -1.96 -22.12
CA THR A 343 8.50 -0.79 -22.68
C THR A 343 7.79 -0.23 -23.89
N GLN A 344 7.41 -1.09 -24.85
CA GLN A 344 6.71 -0.67 -26.07
C GLN A 344 5.38 0.03 -25.76
N VAL A 345 4.55 -0.58 -24.90
CA VAL A 345 3.26 0.00 -24.51
C VAL A 345 3.45 1.31 -23.77
N SER A 346 4.42 1.40 -22.85
CA SER A 346 4.71 2.64 -22.13
C SER A 346 5.17 3.77 -23.05
N ILE A 347 6.02 3.48 -24.04
CA ILE A 347 6.45 4.48 -25.05
C ILE A 347 5.24 5.00 -25.85
N CYS A 348 4.31 4.12 -26.25
CA CYS A 348 3.08 4.53 -26.94
C CYS A 348 2.22 5.51 -26.12
N PHE A 349 2.25 5.44 -24.78
CA PHE A 349 1.56 6.40 -23.91
C PHE A 349 2.35 7.71 -23.73
N VAL A 350 3.68 7.66 -23.68
CA VAL A 350 4.53 8.83 -23.43
C VAL A 350 4.67 9.71 -24.68
N LEU A 351 4.85 9.12 -25.85
CA LEU A 351 5.12 9.87 -27.09
C LEU A 351 4.04 10.94 -27.40
N PRO A 352 2.73 10.64 -27.36
CA PRO A 352 1.71 11.66 -27.63
C PRO A 352 1.76 12.81 -26.63
N LEU A 353 2.00 12.54 -25.34
CA LEU A 353 2.07 13.56 -24.29
C LEU A 353 3.26 14.50 -24.49
N CYS A 354 4.41 13.96 -24.89
CA CYS A 354 5.59 14.74 -25.20
C CYS A 354 5.41 15.55 -26.50
N VAL A 355 4.89 14.93 -27.56
CA VAL A 355 4.66 15.61 -28.86
C VAL A 355 3.67 16.76 -28.71
N LEU A 356 2.54 16.54 -28.03
CA LEU A 356 1.54 17.59 -27.79
C LEU A 356 2.09 18.76 -26.95
N SER A 357 3.12 18.51 -26.14
CA SER A 357 3.78 19.54 -25.33
C SER A 357 4.88 20.28 -26.09
N ILE A 358 5.59 19.61 -27.00
CA ILE A 358 6.71 20.19 -27.76
C ILE A 358 6.23 20.94 -29.01
N CYS A 359 5.11 20.53 -29.61
CA CYS A 359 4.56 21.15 -30.82
C CYS A 359 3.67 22.40 -30.56
N LYS A 360 3.66 22.92 -29.33
CA LYS A 360 3.09 24.23 -28.98
C LYS A 360 4.21 25.24 -28.82
#